data_AF-A0A7K3GCD5-F1
#
_entry.id   AF-A0A7K3GCD5-F1
#
_cell.length_a   1.000
_cell.length_b   1.000
_cell.length_c   1.000
_cell.angle_alpha   90.00
_cell.angle_beta   90.00
_cell.angle_gamma   90.00
#
_symmetry.space_group_name_H-M   'P 1'
#
loop_
_entity.id
_entity.type
_entity.pdbx_description
1 polymer ?
#
loop_
_entity_poly.entity_id
_entity_poly.type
_entity_poly.pdbx_seq_one_letter_code
_entity_poly.pdbx_strand_id
1 'polypeptide(L)'
;MGSVECAGPAGTPETELLWGEPVTAGQLAAAEGGYARCGPDERLLWERLSVFEGAFGRDAVREVCASGTLPSSRVGEVLDRLAPLALLPVDDLFDGEEDAPRYWMPLPMRAVGARRLTERGDRWAVVLHHRRWCAGLARRAADRWQSGRQLDARDLALRELPDLAAAMDPTTAPLSPSAEAGTAVEIAVSLWFLWVACGRVAEGRTRLRHALALHPGPPPARALWLAAHLELEAGRPEDADLLLARAWAAAVRDGDDRCLGLLAQLRGSTALHQGRTRAAAAEFREALALTAEPPD
;
A
#
# COMPACT_ATOMS: atom_id res chain seq x y z
N MET A 1 -45.23 45.93 -26.98
CA MET A 1 -44.24 44.90 -27.39
C MET A 1 -43.00 45.09 -26.53
N GLY A 2 -42.95 44.44 -25.37
CA GLY A 2 -41.76 44.40 -24.52
C GLY A 2 -41.03 43.09 -24.79
N SER A 3 -39.81 43.17 -25.32
CA SER A 3 -38.95 42.01 -25.53
C SER A 3 -38.25 41.68 -24.22
N VAL A 4 -38.46 40.46 -23.75
CA VAL A 4 -37.77 39.85 -22.60
C VAL A 4 -36.45 39.29 -23.12
N GLU A 5 -35.32 39.78 -22.59
CA GLU A 5 -34.01 39.15 -22.75
C GLU A 5 -33.95 37.88 -21.90
N CYS A 6 -33.84 36.73 -22.56
CA CYS A 6 -33.57 35.45 -21.92
C CYS A 6 -32.10 35.41 -21.48
N ALA A 7 -31.85 35.45 -20.17
CA ALA A 7 -30.59 35.07 -19.58
C ALA A 7 -30.32 33.58 -19.89
N GLY A 8 -29.17 33.28 -20.51
CA GLY A 8 -28.71 31.92 -20.74
C GLY A 8 -28.39 31.20 -19.43
N PRO A 9 -28.45 29.86 -19.39
CA PRO A 9 -28.24 29.11 -18.16
C PRO A 9 -26.80 29.29 -17.66
N ALA A 10 -26.68 29.66 -16.38
CA ALA A 10 -25.43 29.66 -15.65
C ALA A 10 -24.80 28.26 -15.74
N GLY A 11 -23.57 28.18 -16.26
CA GLY A 11 -22.83 26.93 -16.35
C GLY A 11 -22.71 26.27 -14.99
N THR A 12 -22.97 24.97 -14.93
CA THR A 12 -22.68 24.13 -13.76
C THR A 12 -21.21 24.30 -13.36
N PRO A 13 -20.88 24.49 -12.06
CA PRO A 13 -19.49 24.58 -11.64
C PRO A 13 -18.77 23.28 -12.01
N GLU A 14 -17.74 23.40 -12.84
CA GLU A 14 -16.87 22.30 -13.25
C GLU A 14 -16.39 21.57 -11.99
N THR A 15 -16.89 20.35 -11.81
CA THR A 15 -16.52 19.46 -10.71
C THR A 15 -15.42 18.56 -11.25
N GLU A 16 -14.21 18.73 -10.74
CA GLU A 16 -13.08 17.89 -11.11
C GLU A 16 -13.16 16.60 -10.29
N LEU A 17 -13.16 15.44 -10.97
CA LEU A 17 -13.10 14.14 -10.33
C LEU A 17 -11.64 13.84 -9.99
N LEU A 18 -11.27 13.99 -8.73
CA LEU A 18 -9.97 13.62 -8.22
C LEU A 18 -10.15 12.38 -7.33
N TRP A 19 -9.61 11.24 -7.75
CA TRP A 19 -9.66 9.98 -7.01
C TRP A 19 -11.08 9.48 -6.68
N GLY A 20 -12.05 9.79 -7.55
CA GLY A 20 -13.43 9.30 -7.43
C GLY A 20 -14.34 10.14 -6.55
N GLU A 21 -13.83 11.16 -5.86
CA GLU A 21 -14.65 12.12 -5.11
C GLU A 21 -14.74 13.48 -5.82
N PRO A 22 -15.92 14.12 -5.82
CA PRO A 22 -16.11 15.42 -6.44
C PRO A 22 -15.43 16.50 -5.60
N VAL A 23 -14.41 17.15 -6.16
CA VAL A 23 -13.85 18.38 -5.57
C VAL A 23 -14.41 19.58 -6.31
N THR A 24 -15.04 20.48 -5.57
CA THR A 24 -15.54 21.74 -6.14
C THR A 24 -14.40 22.73 -6.38
N ALA A 25 -14.53 23.57 -7.41
CA ALA A 25 -13.60 24.67 -7.65
C ALA A 25 -13.43 25.59 -6.42
N GLY A 26 -14.49 25.76 -5.61
CA GLY A 26 -14.44 26.52 -4.36
C GLY A 26 -13.53 25.88 -3.30
N GLN A 27 -13.56 24.55 -3.16
CA GLN A 27 -12.67 23.83 -2.25
C GLN A 27 -11.20 23.91 -2.69
N LEU A 28 -10.92 23.81 -4.00
CA LEU A 28 -9.57 24.00 -4.53
C LEU A 28 -9.08 25.44 -4.33
N ALA A 29 -9.93 26.43 -4.57
CA ALA A 29 -9.58 27.84 -4.34
C ALA A 29 -9.27 28.12 -2.86
N ALA A 30 -10.03 27.53 -1.93
CA ALA A 30 -9.76 27.63 -0.50
C ALA A 30 -8.43 26.96 -0.12
N ALA A 31 -8.13 25.79 -0.67
CA ALA A 31 -6.86 25.09 -0.47
C ALA A 31 -5.67 25.90 -1.00
N GLU A 32 -5.76 26.47 -2.20
CA GLU A 32 -4.76 27.38 -2.77
C GLU A 32 -4.55 28.63 -1.90
N GLY A 33 -5.64 29.21 -1.39
CA GLY A 33 -5.56 30.33 -0.45
C GLY A 33 -4.85 29.97 0.86
N GLY A 34 -5.06 28.76 1.38
CA GLY A 34 -4.33 28.22 2.54
C GLY A 34 -2.85 28.04 2.26
N TYR A 35 -2.53 27.40 1.14
CA TYR A 35 -1.16 27.19 0.68
C TYR A 35 -0.40 28.51 0.48
N ALA A 36 -1.06 29.52 -0.09
CA ALA A 36 -0.48 30.86 -0.31
C ALA A 36 -0.12 31.59 1.00
N ARG A 37 -0.77 31.27 2.14
CA ARG A 37 -0.44 31.85 3.45
C ARG A 37 0.70 31.13 4.18
N CYS A 38 1.05 29.92 3.73
CA CYS A 38 2.12 29.13 4.34
C CYS A 38 3.50 29.71 4.03
N GLY A 39 4.43 29.58 4.97
CA GLY A 39 5.84 29.89 4.74
C GLY A 39 6.53 28.82 3.88
N PRO A 40 7.80 29.03 3.50
CA PRO A 40 8.51 28.14 2.58
C PRO A 40 8.60 26.68 3.08
N ASP A 41 8.88 26.49 4.36
CA ASP A 41 9.00 25.16 4.97
C ASP A 41 7.63 24.46 5.05
N GLU A 42 6.58 25.20 5.44
CA GLU A 42 5.22 24.67 5.53
C GLU A 42 4.68 24.28 4.16
N ARG A 43 4.95 25.07 3.12
CA ARG A 43 4.59 24.73 1.74
C ARG A 43 5.30 23.46 1.28
N LEU A 44 6.61 23.35 1.52
CA LEU A 44 7.36 22.15 1.17
C LEU A 44 6.82 20.91 1.90
N LEU A 45 6.47 21.03 3.18
CA LEU A 45 5.87 19.92 3.90
C LEU A 45 4.48 19.59 3.36
N TRP A 46 3.61 20.58 3.11
CA TRP A 46 2.29 20.39 2.48
C TRP A 46 2.41 19.61 1.18
N GLU A 47 3.31 20.03 0.30
CA GLU A 47 3.62 19.36 -0.97
C GLU A 47 3.97 17.88 -0.73
N ARG A 48 4.87 17.60 0.22
CA ARG A 48 5.33 16.22 0.51
C ARG A 48 4.26 15.35 1.17
N LEU A 49 3.44 15.92 2.05
CA LEU A 49 2.33 15.21 2.70
C LEU A 49 1.28 14.71 1.70
N SER A 50 1.23 15.31 0.51
CA SER A 50 0.28 14.92 -0.53
C SER A 50 0.44 13.51 -1.09
N VAL A 51 1.56 12.83 -0.76
CA VAL A 51 1.79 11.43 -1.12
C VAL A 51 0.98 10.45 -0.26
N PHE A 52 0.57 10.86 0.94
CA PHE A 52 -0.19 10.01 1.84
C PHE A 52 -1.66 9.93 1.39
N GLU A 53 -2.14 8.71 1.18
CA GLU A 53 -3.54 8.45 0.86
C GLU A 53 -4.40 8.25 2.11
N GLY A 54 -3.79 7.74 3.20
CA GLY A 54 -4.42 7.54 4.50
C GLY A 54 -4.05 8.61 5.52
N ALA A 55 -4.41 8.34 6.78
CA ALA A 55 -3.94 9.11 7.92
C ALA A 55 -2.48 8.77 8.22
N PHE A 56 -1.67 9.76 8.62
CA PHE A 56 -0.25 9.63 8.91
C PHE A 56 0.07 10.17 10.31
N GLY A 57 0.96 9.49 11.01
CA GLY A 57 1.55 9.98 12.26
C GLY A 57 2.89 10.69 12.04
N ARG A 58 3.51 11.14 13.12
CA ARG A 58 4.77 11.91 13.08
C ARG A 58 5.95 11.08 12.59
N ASP A 59 5.99 9.79 12.90
CA ASP A 59 7.05 8.88 12.46
C ASP A 59 6.99 8.69 10.95
N ALA A 60 5.78 8.50 10.40
CA ALA A 60 5.57 8.44 8.96
C ALA A 60 6.04 9.73 8.27
N VAL A 61 5.67 10.90 8.81
CA VAL A 61 6.11 12.21 8.27
C VAL A 61 7.63 12.35 8.34
N ARG A 62 8.27 11.89 9.42
CA ARG A 62 9.74 11.90 9.55
C ARG A 62 10.41 10.99 8.52
N GLU A 63 9.89 9.79 8.29
CA GLU A 63 10.51 8.84 7.38
C GLU A 63 10.32 9.21 5.90
N VAL A 64 9.16 9.77 5.55
CA VAL A 64 8.78 10.06 4.16
C VAL A 64 9.13 11.49 3.74
N CYS A 65 8.87 12.48 4.59
CA CYS A 65 8.95 13.89 4.20
C CYS A 65 10.25 14.59 4.63
N ALA A 66 11.06 13.99 5.51
CA ALA A 66 12.30 14.60 5.96
C ALA A 66 13.45 14.32 4.98
N SER A 67 13.72 15.28 4.09
CA SER A 67 14.82 15.20 3.14
C SER A 67 15.27 16.57 2.66
N GLY A 68 16.55 16.69 2.30
CA GLY A 68 17.14 17.90 1.75
C GLY A 68 17.00 19.11 2.69
N THR A 69 16.32 20.16 2.23
CA THR A 69 16.14 21.42 2.96
C THR A 69 15.20 21.32 4.17
N LEU A 70 14.48 20.21 4.32
CA LEU A 70 13.63 19.94 5.47
C LEU A 70 14.16 18.71 6.23
N PRO A 71 15.12 18.88 7.16
CA PRO A 71 15.75 17.77 7.89
C PRO A 71 14.81 17.19 8.96
N SER A 72 15.10 15.97 9.39
CA SER A 72 14.28 15.23 10.37
C SER A 72 14.15 15.93 11.73
N SER A 73 15.13 16.76 12.10
CA SER A 73 15.10 17.56 13.32
C SER A 73 14.07 18.70 13.29
N ARG A 74 13.67 19.17 12.10
CA ARG A 74 12.76 20.30 11.93
C ARG A 74 11.37 19.90 11.44
N VAL A 75 11.24 18.76 10.76
CA VAL A 75 9.97 18.36 10.12
C VAL A 75 8.80 18.29 11.11
N GLY A 76 9.04 17.88 12.36
CA GLY A 76 8.02 17.86 13.41
C GLY A 76 7.51 19.25 13.77
N GLU A 77 8.41 20.22 13.97
CA GLU A 77 8.03 21.62 14.26
C GLU A 77 7.31 22.27 13.08
N VAL A 78 7.68 21.91 11.85
CA VAL A 78 6.99 22.40 10.64
C VAL A 78 5.59 21.79 10.55
N LEU A 79 5.43 20.51 10.90
CA LEU A 79 4.11 19.86 10.97
C LEU A 79 3.21 20.56 11.99
N ASP A 80 3.74 20.94 13.16
CA ASP A 80 2.98 21.64 14.22
C ASP A 80 2.45 23.00 13.75
N ARG A 81 3.22 23.71 12.93
CA ARG A 81 2.77 24.98 12.34
C ARG A 81 1.84 24.79 11.16
N LEU A 82 2.06 23.74 10.36
CA LEU A 82 1.26 23.44 9.19
C LEU A 82 -0.13 22.91 9.57
N ALA A 83 -0.25 22.03 10.55
CA ALA A 83 -1.49 21.38 10.93
C ALA A 83 -2.69 22.35 11.11
N PRO A 84 -2.57 23.47 11.86
CA PRO A 84 -3.66 24.44 11.97
C PRO A 84 -3.90 25.27 10.69
N LEU A 85 -2.87 25.52 9.88
CA LEU A 85 -2.97 26.28 8.62
C LEU A 85 -3.61 25.48 7.50
N ALA A 86 -3.30 24.19 7.45
CA ALA A 86 -3.80 23.21 6.51
C ALA A 86 -5.00 22.43 7.06
N LEU A 87 -5.59 22.86 8.18
CA LEU A 87 -6.77 22.26 8.81
C LEU A 87 -6.70 20.72 8.81
N LEU A 88 -5.52 20.16 9.08
CA LEU A 88 -5.30 18.71 9.05
C LEU A 88 -6.10 18.11 10.21
N PRO A 89 -7.22 17.40 9.94
CA PRO A 89 -8.02 16.91 11.04
C PRO A 89 -7.26 15.77 11.72
N VAL A 90 -7.41 15.70 13.04
CA VAL A 90 -6.83 14.63 13.84
C VAL A 90 -7.79 13.44 13.79
N ASP A 91 -7.25 12.27 13.50
CA ASP A 91 -7.97 11.00 13.59
C ASP A 91 -7.84 10.47 15.03
N ASP A 92 -8.89 10.64 15.83
CA ASP A 92 -8.98 10.23 17.24
C ASP A 92 -9.45 8.78 17.40
N LEU A 93 -9.80 8.10 16.30
CA LEU A 93 -10.19 6.68 16.31
C LEU A 93 -9.08 5.75 16.80
N PHE A 94 -7.83 6.25 16.82
CA PHE A 94 -6.62 5.51 17.21
C PHE A 94 -5.91 6.13 18.43
N ASP A 95 -6.66 6.87 19.28
CA ASP A 95 -6.11 7.41 20.53
C ASP A 95 -5.51 6.31 21.41
N GLY A 96 -4.23 6.47 21.77
CA GLY A 96 -3.47 5.52 22.59
C GLY A 96 -2.60 4.51 21.81
N GLU A 97 -2.62 4.55 20.47
CA GLU A 97 -1.71 3.75 19.63
C GLU A 97 -0.32 4.37 19.45
N GLU A 98 0.63 3.57 18.95
CA GLU A 98 1.94 4.06 18.48
C GLU A 98 1.73 5.14 17.39
N ASP A 99 2.49 6.25 17.48
CA ASP A 99 2.49 7.36 16.50
C ASP A 99 1.22 8.23 16.45
N ALA A 100 0.47 8.31 17.56
CA ALA A 100 -0.61 9.29 17.77
C ALA A 100 -0.08 10.67 18.25
N PRO A 101 -0.79 11.80 17.99
CA PRO A 101 -2.00 11.91 17.17
C PRO A 101 -1.70 11.71 15.69
N ARG A 102 -2.65 11.14 14.96
CA ARG A 102 -2.57 10.96 13.51
C ARG A 102 -3.35 12.06 12.80
N TYR A 103 -2.84 12.48 11.66
CA TYR A 103 -3.43 13.52 10.83
C TYR A 103 -3.86 12.90 9.51
N TRP A 104 -4.89 13.46 8.86
CA TRP A 104 -5.14 13.16 7.45
C TRP A 104 -5.22 14.45 6.65
N MET A 105 -4.96 14.35 5.35
CA MET A 105 -4.98 15.48 4.45
C MET A 105 -6.27 15.48 3.61
N PRO A 106 -7.15 16.49 3.77
CA PRO A 106 -8.33 16.60 2.95
C PRO A 106 -8.00 16.61 1.46
N LEU A 107 -8.81 15.91 0.66
CA LEU A 107 -8.59 15.70 -0.77
C LEU A 107 -8.26 16.99 -1.56
N PRO A 108 -8.93 18.15 -1.38
CA PRO A 108 -8.58 19.37 -2.10
C PRO A 108 -7.16 19.87 -1.76
N MET A 109 -6.73 19.67 -0.52
CA MET A 109 -5.41 20.08 -0.03
C MET A 109 -4.34 19.15 -0.56
N ARG A 110 -4.62 17.85 -0.56
CA ARG A 110 -3.78 16.83 -1.19
C ARG A 110 -3.60 17.11 -2.69
N ALA A 111 -4.66 17.48 -3.40
CA ALA A 111 -4.60 17.83 -4.82
C ALA A 111 -3.69 19.03 -5.11
N VAL A 112 -3.85 20.12 -4.35
CA VAL A 112 -2.95 21.29 -4.45
C VAL A 112 -1.51 20.88 -4.14
N GLY A 113 -1.28 20.13 -3.07
CA GLY A 113 0.05 19.65 -2.69
C GLY A 113 0.70 18.81 -3.79
N ALA A 114 -0.03 17.85 -4.35
CA ALA A 114 0.47 16.95 -5.40
C ALA A 114 0.80 17.71 -6.69
N ARG A 115 -0.01 18.71 -7.05
CA ARG A 115 0.27 19.61 -8.19
C ARG A 115 1.55 20.40 -7.95
N ARG A 116 1.66 21.08 -6.80
CA ARG A 116 2.84 21.88 -6.43
C ARG A 116 4.11 21.03 -6.34
N LEU A 117 4.01 19.83 -5.79
CA LEU A 117 5.13 18.87 -5.72
C LEU A 117 5.59 18.43 -7.12
N THR A 118 4.65 18.28 -8.05
CA THR A 118 4.94 17.97 -9.47
C THR A 118 5.61 19.16 -10.15
N GLU A 119 5.08 20.38 -9.98
CA GLU A 119 5.67 21.63 -10.50
C GLU A 119 7.10 21.86 -9.99
N ARG A 120 7.39 21.46 -8.74
CA ARG A 120 8.73 21.51 -8.15
C ARG A 120 9.72 20.50 -8.77
N GLY A 121 9.21 19.41 -9.35
CA GLY A 121 10.02 18.30 -9.87
C GLY A 121 10.42 17.25 -8.82
N ASP A 122 10.00 17.40 -7.57
CA ASP A 122 10.40 16.54 -6.45
C ASP A 122 9.46 15.34 -6.23
N ARG A 123 8.31 15.29 -6.93
CA ARG A 123 7.28 14.25 -6.74
C ARG A 123 7.84 12.85 -6.70
N TRP A 124 8.76 12.54 -7.61
CA TRP A 124 9.30 11.20 -7.70
C TRP A 124 10.08 10.78 -6.46
N ALA A 125 10.96 11.66 -5.96
CA ALA A 125 11.79 11.35 -4.81
C ALA A 125 10.93 11.03 -3.58
N VAL A 126 9.84 11.79 -3.39
CA VAL A 126 8.90 11.62 -2.29
C VAL A 126 8.08 10.34 -2.42
N VAL A 127 7.55 10.04 -3.62
CA VAL A 127 6.86 8.75 -3.90
C VAL A 127 7.77 7.57 -3.60
N LEU A 128 9.05 7.64 -3.97
CA LEU A 128 10.00 6.58 -3.67
C LEU A 128 10.25 6.42 -2.16
N HIS A 129 10.29 7.51 -1.39
CA HIS A 129 10.40 7.44 0.07
C HIS A 129 9.14 6.82 0.69
N HIS A 130 7.95 7.23 0.25
CA HIS A 130 6.67 6.67 0.68
C HIS A 130 6.57 5.16 0.40
N ARG A 131 6.91 4.72 -0.82
CA ARG A 131 6.90 3.30 -1.17
C ARG A 131 7.88 2.46 -0.33
N ARG A 132 9.06 3.01 -0.03
CA ARG A 132 10.04 2.34 0.85
C ARG A 132 9.51 2.23 2.28
N TRP A 133 8.89 3.28 2.80
CA TRP A 133 8.22 3.27 4.09
C TRP A 133 7.10 2.21 4.11
N CYS A 134 6.24 2.16 3.09
CA CYS A 134 5.19 1.15 2.93
C CYS A 134 5.75 -0.29 2.90
N ALA A 135 6.86 -0.54 2.19
CA ALA A 135 7.53 -1.84 2.19
C ALA A 135 8.04 -2.20 3.60
N GLY A 136 8.64 -1.24 4.32
CA GLY A 136 9.02 -1.42 5.72
C GLY A 136 7.84 -1.73 6.62
N LEU A 137 6.71 -1.06 6.41
CA LEU A 137 5.48 -1.27 7.17
C LEU A 137 4.89 -2.67 6.93
N ALA A 138 4.85 -3.11 5.67
CA ALA A 138 4.39 -4.44 5.30
C ALA A 138 5.26 -5.54 5.94
N ARG A 139 6.59 -5.37 5.97
CA ARG A 139 7.50 -6.28 6.66
C ARG A 139 7.25 -6.32 8.17
N ARG A 140 7.12 -5.16 8.83
CA ARG A 140 6.79 -5.09 10.27
C ARG A 140 5.47 -5.79 10.59
N ALA A 141 4.46 -5.65 9.73
CA ALA A 141 3.19 -6.34 9.90
C ALA A 141 3.36 -7.87 9.74
N ALA A 142 4.14 -8.32 8.75
CA ALA A 142 4.46 -9.73 8.56
C ALA A 142 5.23 -10.34 9.75
N ASP A 143 6.13 -9.57 10.37
CA ASP A 143 6.90 -10.00 11.55
C ASP A 143 5.99 -10.11 12.78
N ARG A 144 5.11 -9.12 13.01
CA ARG A 144 4.07 -9.18 14.06
C ARG A 144 3.19 -10.42 13.90
N TRP A 145 2.78 -10.73 12.68
CA TRP A 145 1.98 -11.93 12.40
C TRP A 145 2.74 -13.21 12.77
N GLN A 146 4.01 -13.32 12.37
CA GLN A 146 4.86 -14.47 12.65
C GLN A 146 5.20 -14.62 14.14
N SER A 147 5.28 -13.52 14.88
CA SER A 147 5.57 -13.52 16.32
C SER A 147 4.35 -13.81 17.21
N GLY A 148 3.22 -14.23 16.63
CA GLY A 148 1.97 -14.47 17.37
C GLY A 148 1.14 -13.21 17.69
N ARG A 149 1.56 -12.02 17.26
CA ARG A 149 0.80 -10.76 17.42
C ARG A 149 -0.10 -10.49 16.21
N GLN A 150 -0.95 -11.46 15.90
CA GLN A 150 -1.74 -11.46 14.67
C GLN A 150 -2.78 -10.33 14.60
N LEU A 151 -3.37 -9.94 15.75
CA LEU A 151 -4.29 -8.80 15.82
C LEU A 151 -3.55 -7.49 15.55
N ASP A 152 -2.42 -7.23 16.21
CA ASP A 152 -1.58 -6.04 15.97
C ASP A 152 -1.08 -5.95 14.51
N ALA A 153 -0.81 -7.10 13.87
CA ALA A 153 -0.42 -7.18 12.47
C ALA A 153 -1.57 -6.78 11.54
N ARG A 154 -2.78 -7.33 11.80
CA ARG A 154 -4.00 -7.00 11.05
C ARG A 154 -4.33 -5.52 11.20
N ASP A 155 -4.32 -5.01 12.42
CA ASP A 155 -4.74 -3.65 12.71
C ASP A 155 -3.76 -2.63 12.11
N LEU A 156 -2.45 -2.90 12.17
CA LEU A 156 -1.44 -2.13 11.45
C LEU A 156 -1.68 -2.15 9.93
N ALA A 157 -1.90 -3.33 9.34
CA ALA A 157 -2.06 -3.45 7.89
C ALA A 157 -3.35 -2.79 7.38
N LEU A 158 -4.45 -2.87 8.15
CA LEU A 158 -5.73 -2.26 7.79
C LEU A 158 -5.70 -0.73 7.94
N ARG A 159 -5.09 -0.22 9.02
CA ARG A 159 -4.96 1.22 9.25
C ARG A 159 -4.19 1.91 8.12
N GLU A 160 -3.12 1.27 7.66
CA GLU A 160 -2.19 1.84 6.66
C GLU A 160 -2.53 1.36 5.23
N LEU A 161 -3.66 0.66 5.07
CA LEU A 161 -4.07 0.07 3.80
C LEU A 161 -4.20 1.09 2.66
N PRO A 162 -4.72 2.32 2.84
CA PRO A 162 -4.77 3.30 1.76
C PRO A 162 -3.39 3.59 1.17
N ASP A 163 -2.37 3.75 2.02
CA ASP A 163 -1.00 3.99 1.61
C ASP A 163 -0.31 2.75 1.04
N LEU A 164 -0.54 1.58 1.63
CA LEU A 164 -0.06 0.30 1.10
C LEU A 164 -0.67 0.02 -0.28
N ALA A 165 -1.93 0.36 -0.48
CA ALA A 165 -2.63 0.25 -1.75
C ALA A 165 -2.01 1.17 -2.81
N ALA A 166 -1.77 2.43 -2.46
CA ALA A 166 -1.11 3.41 -3.34
C ALA A 166 0.31 2.98 -3.71
N ALA A 167 1.04 2.39 -2.75
CA ALA A 167 2.39 1.87 -2.95
C ALA A 167 2.45 0.57 -3.75
N MET A 168 1.32 -0.09 -4.02
CA MET A 168 1.22 -1.21 -4.95
C MET A 168 0.64 -0.81 -6.31
N ASP A 169 0.07 0.40 -6.42
CA ASP A 169 -0.50 0.92 -7.66
C ASP A 169 0.63 1.25 -8.66
N PRO A 170 0.55 0.78 -9.92
CA PRO A 170 1.49 1.12 -10.99
C PRO A 170 1.34 2.57 -11.50
N THR A 171 0.17 3.18 -11.36
CA THR A 171 -0.15 4.49 -11.94
C THR A 171 0.40 5.62 -11.10
N THR A 172 0.79 5.32 -9.86
CA THR A 172 1.40 6.28 -8.93
C THR A 172 2.88 6.50 -9.21
N ALA A 173 3.49 5.80 -10.17
CA ALA A 173 4.93 5.76 -10.33
C ALA A 173 5.40 5.75 -11.82
N PRO A 174 6.19 6.75 -12.26
CA PRO A 174 6.67 6.88 -13.64
C PRO A 174 8.14 6.49 -13.90
N LEU A 175 8.90 6.02 -12.90
CA LEU A 175 10.24 5.49 -13.18
C LEU A 175 10.13 4.02 -13.58
N SER A 176 11.15 3.54 -14.31
CA SER A 176 11.44 2.12 -14.49
C SER A 176 10.31 1.15 -14.09
N PRO A 177 9.24 0.87 -14.87
CA PRO A 177 8.14 0.01 -14.41
C PRO A 177 8.63 -1.31 -13.80
N SER A 178 9.79 -1.78 -14.24
CA SER A 178 10.55 -2.90 -13.70
C SER A 178 11.02 -2.74 -12.25
N ALA A 179 11.69 -1.64 -11.88
CA ALA A 179 12.26 -1.48 -10.54
C ALA A 179 11.16 -1.36 -9.47
N GLU A 180 10.02 -0.78 -9.84
CA GLU A 180 8.91 -0.50 -8.94
C GLU A 180 7.99 -1.70 -8.73
N ALA A 181 7.89 -2.58 -9.74
CA ALA A 181 7.17 -3.83 -9.64
C ALA A 181 7.75 -4.75 -8.55
N GLY A 182 9.06 -4.71 -8.32
CA GLY A 182 9.71 -5.42 -7.22
C GLY A 182 9.16 -5.03 -5.86
N THR A 183 9.03 -3.73 -5.58
CA THR A 183 8.46 -3.22 -4.32
C THR A 183 6.98 -3.58 -4.17
N ALA A 184 6.20 -3.49 -5.25
CA ALA A 184 4.79 -3.88 -5.20
C ALA A 184 4.61 -5.39 -4.90
N VAL A 185 5.44 -6.24 -5.51
CA VAL A 185 5.49 -7.68 -5.20
C VAL A 185 5.89 -7.91 -3.74
N GLU A 186 6.91 -7.21 -3.25
CA GLU A 186 7.37 -7.32 -1.86
C GLU A 186 6.26 -6.97 -0.86
N ILE A 187 5.56 -5.84 -1.06
CA ILE A 187 4.45 -5.42 -0.21
C ILE A 187 3.34 -6.47 -0.24
N ALA A 188 2.91 -6.90 -1.44
CA ALA A 188 1.84 -7.88 -1.59
C ALA A 188 2.19 -9.22 -0.91
N VAL A 189 3.42 -9.70 -1.08
CA VAL A 189 3.90 -10.96 -0.46
C VAL A 189 4.02 -10.85 1.05
N SER A 190 4.49 -9.72 1.57
CA SER A 190 4.59 -9.48 3.02
C SER A 190 3.21 -9.49 3.68
N LEU A 191 2.21 -8.94 3.00
CA LEU A 191 0.83 -8.88 3.45
C LEU A 191 0.00 -10.15 3.16
N TRP A 192 0.64 -11.31 2.88
CA TRP A 192 -0.07 -12.56 2.56
C TRP A 192 -1.22 -12.89 3.53
N PHE A 193 -1.03 -12.62 4.82
CA PHE A 193 -2.01 -12.89 5.88
C PHE A 193 -3.26 -12.01 5.74
N LEU A 194 -3.12 -10.77 5.26
CA LEU A 194 -4.24 -9.87 5.03
C LEU A 194 -5.14 -10.39 3.91
N TRP A 195 -4.52 -10.96 2.86
CA TRP A 195 -5.24 -11.46 1.69
C TRP A 195 -5.92 -12.80 1.97
N VAL A 196 -5.20 -13.71 2.62
CA VAL A 196 -5.65 -15.09 2.87
C VAL A 196 -6.39 -15.17 4.20
N ALA A 197 -5.70 -14.96 5.32
CA ALA A 197 -6.26 -15.20 6.65
C ALA A 197 -7.32 -14.16 7.05
N CYS A 198 -7.20 -12.91 6.59
CA CYS A 198 -8.22 -11.88 6.81
C CYS A 198 -9.25 -11.80 5.67
N GLY A 199 -9.23 -12.72 4.70
CA GLY A 199 -10.29 -12.88 3.70
C GLY A 199 -10.32 -11.82 2.59
N ARG A 200 -9.29 -10.98 2.43
CA ARG A 200 -9.22 -9.96 1.36
C ARG A 200 -8.70 -10.54 0.04
N VAL A 201 -9.20 -11.72 -0.33
CA VAL A 201 -8.67 -12.57 -1.42
C VAL A 201 -8.74 -11.87 -2.78
N ALA A 202 -9.89 -11.27 -3.12
CA ALA A 202 -10.09 -10.62 -4.42
C ALA A 202 -9.14 -9.42 -4.63
N GLU A 203 -8.89 -8.65 -3.56
CA GLU A 203 -7.95 -7.54 -3.60
C GLU A 203 -6.51 -8.03 -3.75
N GLY A 204 -6.10 -8.99 -2.92
CA GLY A 204 -4.77 -9.60 -3.00
C GLY A 204 -4.49 -10.17 -4.39
N ARG A 205 -5.46 -10.88 -5.00
CA ARG A 205 -5.37 -11.39 -6.38
C ARG A 205 -5.11 -10.28 -7.39
N THR A 206 -5.94 -9.24 -7.35
CA THR A 206 -5.87 -8.13 -8.30
C THR A 206 -4.50 -7.45 -8.22
N ARG A 207 -4.06 -7.11 -7.01
CA ARG A 207 -2.79 -6.42 -6.76
C ARG A 207 -1.59 -7.28 -7.14
N LEU A 208 -1.55 -8.53 -6.70
CA LEU A 208 -0.41 -9.42 -6.96
C LEU A 208 -0.30 -9.76 -8.45
N ARG A 209 -1.41 -10.05 -9.14
CA ARG A 209 -1.40 -10.27 -10.60
C ARG A 209 -0.87 -9.06 -11.34
N HIS A 210 -1.30 -7.88 -10.93
CA HIS A 210 -0.84 -6.63 -11.52
C HIS A 210 0.66 -6.44 -11.32
N ALA A 211 1.15 -6.56 -10.08
CA ALA A 211 2.57 -6.43 -9.76
C ALA A 211 3.45 -7.46 -10.50
N LEU A 212 2.98 -8.71 -10.60
CA LEU A 212 3.67 -9.77 -11.34
C LEU A 212 3.73 -9.53 -12.84
N ALA A 213 2.72 -8.89 -13.44
CA ALA A 213 2.71 -8.56 -14.86
C ALA A 213 3.76 -7.50 -15.23
N LEU A 214 4.15 -6.65 -14.28
CA LEU A 214 5.16 -5.60 -14.46
C LEU A 214 6.55 -6.01 -13.94
N HIS A 215 6.66 -7.14 -13.23
CA HIS A 215 7.90 -7.58 -12.60
C HIS A 215 8.97 -7.92 -13.65
N PRO A 216 10.21 -7.39 -13.52
CA PRO A 216 11.27 -7.69 -14.46
C PRO A 216 11.80 -9.10 -14.26
N GLY A 217 11.83 -9.87 -15.33
CA GLY A 217 12.38 -11.22 -15.31
C GLY A 217 11.54 -12.22 -14.51
N PRO A 218 12.14 -13.37 -14.14
CA PRO A 218 11.43 -14.43 -13.44
C PRO A 218 10.87 -13.96 -12.10
N PRO A 219 9.56 -14.15 -11.83
CA PRO A 219 8.99 -13.80 -10.54
C PRO A 219 9.58 -14.63 -9.38
N PRO A 220 9.68 -14.07 -8.16
CA PRO A 220 10.10 -14.81 -6.97
C PRO A 220 9.17 -16.00 -6.68
N ALA A 221 9.74 -17.12 -6.22
CA ALA A 221 8.99 -18.33 -5.88
C ALA A 221 7.85 -18.05 -4.89
N ARG A 222 8.13 -17.24 -3.85
CA ARG A 222 7.15 -16.84 -2.84
C ARG A 222 5.98 -16.03 -3.40
N ALA A 223 6.21 -15.21 -4.43
CA ALA A 223 5.14 -14.47 -5.09
C ALA A 223 4.25 -15.40 -5.94
N LEU A 224 4.85 -16.37 -6.62
CA LEU A 224 4.12 -17.40 -7.36
C LEU A 224 3.32 -18.32 -6.43
N TRP A 225 3.88 -18.69 -5.27
CA TRP A 225 3.16 -19.42 -4.22
C TRP A 225 1.93 -18.64 -3.74
N LEU A 226 2.08 -17.35 -3.41
CA LEU A 226 0.95 -16.54 -2.95
C LEU A 226 -0.11 -16.38 -4.04
N ALA A 227 0.29 -16.21 -5.30
CA ALA A 227 -0.63 -16.16 -6.42
C ALA A 227 -1.44 -17.47 -6.54
N ALA A 228 -0.78 -18.62 -6.45
CA ALA A 228 -1.47 -19.93 -6.45
C ALA A 228 -2.43 -20.08 -5.26
N HIS A 229 -1.99 -19.69 -4.05
CA HIS A 229 -2.80 -19.72 -2.84
C HIS A 229 -4.09 -18.91 -3.03
N LEU A 230 -3.97 -17.70 -3.58
CA LEU A 230 -5.09 -16.81 -3.80
C LEU A 230 -6.07 -17.30 -4.88
N GLU A 231 -5.59 -17.99 -5.93
CA GLU A 231 -6.49 -18.63 -6.91
C GLU A 231 -7.24 -19.81 -6.28
N LEU A 232 -6.60 -20.59 -5.40
CA LEU A 232 -7.26 -21.66 -4.64
C LEU A 232 -8.35 -21.11 -3.70
N GLU A 233 -8.04 -20.06 -2.93
CA GLU A 233 -9.02 -19.39 -2.05
C GLU A 233 -10.17 -18.74 -2.86
N ALA A 234 -9.93 -18.37 -4.11
CA ALA A 234 -10.95 -17.88 -5.02
C ALA A 234 -11.76 -18.99 -5.71
N GLY A 235 -11.52 -20.27 -5.38
CA GLY A 235 -12.22 -21.42 -5.97
C GLY A 235 -11.80 -21.72 -7.41
N ARG A 236 -10.55 -21.40 -7.79
CA ARG A 236 -10.00 -21.55 -9.15
C ARG A 236 -8.77 -22.47 -9.15
N PRO A 237 -8.93 -23.77 -8.82
CA PRO A 237 -7.81 -24.69 -8.72
C PRO A 237 -7.06 -24.88 -10.04
N GLU A 238 -7.74 -24.81 -11.19
CA GLU A 238 -7.12 -24.93 -12.50
C GLU A 238 -6.14 -23.77 -12.80
N ASP A 239 -6.47 -22.56 -12.32
CA ASP A 239 -5.61 -21.38 -12.47
C ASP A 239 -4.37 -21.46 -11.54
N ALA A 240 -4.42 -22.28 -10.48
CA ALA A 240 -3.34 -22.45 -9.51
C ALA A 240 -2.26 -23.45 -9.97
N ASP A 241 -2.61 -24.48 -10.73
CA ASP A 241 -1.68 -25.59 -11.08
C ASP A 241 -0.39 -25.11 -11.75
N LEU A 242 -0.51 -24.23 -12.76
CA LEU A 242 0.67 -23.67 -13.44
C LEU A 242 1.51 -22.79 -12.50
N LEU A 243 0.86 -22.04 -11.61
CA LEU A 243 1.54 -21.19 -10.64
C LEU A 243 2.31 -22.03 -9.62
N LEU A 244 1.73 -23.12 -9.13
CA LEU A 244 2.38 -24.08 -8.23
C LEU A 244 3.62 -24.71 -8.88
N ALA A 245 3.51 -25.16 -10.13
CA ALA A 245 4.63 -25.76 -10.87
C ALA A 245 5.78 -24.75 -11.05
N ARG A 246 5.46 -23.50 -11.42
CA ARG A 246 6.45 -22.42 -11.56
C ARG A 246 7.07 -22.02 -10.24
N ALA A 247 6.28 -21.94 -9.17
CA ALA A 247 6.75 -21.64 -7.83
C ALA A 247 7.74 -22.70 -7.34
N TRP A 248 7.41 -23.99 -7.53
CA TRP A 248 8.29 -25.10 -7.16
C TRP A 248 9.60 -25.06 -7.95
N ALA A 249 9.53 -24.91 -9.28
CA ALA A 249 10.73 -24.81 -10.11
C ALA A 249 11.60 -23.60 -9.73
N ALA A 250 10.99 -22.49 -9.31
CA ALA A 250 11.72 -21.35 -8.80
C ALA A 250 12.37 -21.62 -7.44
N ALA A 251 11.62 -22.16 -6.49
CA ALA A 251 12.15 -22.48 -5.16
C ALA A 251 13.30 -23.49 -5.22
N VAL A 252 13.23 -24.52 -6.08
CA VAL A 252 14.32 -25.49 -6.26
C VAL A 252 15.56 -24.84 -6.87
N ARG A 253 15.40 -24.01 -7.90
CA ARG A 253 16.52 -23.33 -8.55
C ARG A 253 17.24 -22.39 -7.58
N ASP A 254 16.46 -21.72 -6.72
CA ASP A 254 16.94 -20.67 -5.84
C ASP A 254 17.33 -21.20 -4.44
N GLY A 255 17.08 -22.48 -4.15
CA GLY A 255 17.36 -23.11 -2.86
C GLY A 255 16.46 -22.61 -1.71
N ASP A 256 15.23 -22.18 -2.01
CA ASP A 256 14.29 -21.60 -1.05
C ASP A 256 13.46 -22.70 -0.36
N ASP A 257 14.06 -23.38 0.62
CA ASP A 257 13.43 -24.43 1.41
C ASP A 257 12.17 -23.94 2.13
N ARG A 258 12.16 -22.67 2.56
CA ARG A 258 10.99 -22.06 3.18
C ARG A 258 9.82 -22.00 2.20
N CYS A 259 10.05 -21.61 0.95
CA CYS A 259 9.01 -21.61 -0.08
C CYS A 259 8.60 -23.04 -0.46
N LEU A 260 9.52 -24.02 -0.48
CA LEU A 260 9.17 -25.42 -0.68
C LEU A 260 8.23 -25.94 0.42
N GLY A 261 8.49 -25.58 1.68
CA GLY A 261 7.61 -25.91 2.80
C GLY A 261 6.22 -25.27 2.67
N LEU A 262 6.15 -24.01 2.24
CA LEU A 262 4.88 -23.33 1.95
C LEU A 262 4.09 -23.98 0.80
N LEU A 263 4.78 -24.46 -0.24
CA LEU A 263 4.15 -25.20 -1.34
C LEU A 263 3.62 -26.56 -0.88
N ALA A 264 4.38 -27.28 -0.06
CA ALA A 264 3.93 -28.54 0.55
C ALA A 264 2.70 -28.32 1.45
N GLN A 265 2.68 -27.24 2.25
CA GLN A 265 1.51 -26.88 3.06
C GLN A 265 0.27 -26.64 2.18
N LEU A 266 0.43 -25.92 1.06
CA LEU A 266 -0.68 -25.65 0.16
C LEU A 266 -1.20 -26.92 -0.53
N ARG A 267 -0.31 -27.80 -1.03
CA ARG A 267 -0.68 -29.11 -1.58
C ARG A 267 -1.40 -29.99 -0.55
N GLY A 268 -0.93 -29.97 0.70
CA GLY A 268 -1.58 -30.67 1.81
C GLY A 268 -3.00 -30.19 2.07
N SER A 269 -3.20 -28.86 2.09
CA SER A 269 -4.53 -28.25 2.22
C SER A 269 -5.45 -28.64 1.06
N THR A 270 -4.99 -28.57 -0.19
CA THR A 270 -5.79 -29.00 -1.36
C THR A 270 -6.16 -30.49 -1.28
N ALA A 271 -5.22 -31.36 -0.90
CA ALA A 271 -5.47 -32.78 -0.72
C ALA A 271 -6.51 -33.06 0.38
N LEU A 272 -6.48 -32.29 1.47
CA LEU A 272 -7.46 -32.42 2.56
C LEU A 272 -8.87 -32.05 2.07
N HIS A 273 -9.03 -30.94 1.35
CA HIS A 273 -10.32 -30.51 0.78
C HIS A 273 -10.89 -31.54 -0.20
N GLN A 274 -10.03 -32.27 -0.91
CA GLN A 274 -10.43 -33.35 -1.83
C GLN A 274 -10.64 -34.71 -1.13
N GLY A 275 -10.56 -34.78 0.20
CA GLY A 275 -10.72 -36.03 0.96
C GLY A 275 -9.52 -36.99 0.89
N ARG A 276 -8.40 -36.59 0.28
CA ARG A 276 -7.17 -37.38 0.15
C ARG A 276 -6.30 -37.29 1.42
N THR A 277 -6.84 -37.72 2.55
CA THR A 277 -6.25 -37.52 3.89
C THR A 277 -4.82 -38.05 4.06
N ARG A 278 -4.50 -39.23 3.49
CA ARG A 278 -3.13 -39.78 3.55
C ARG A 278 -2.12 -38.92 2.79
N ALA A 279 -2.50 -38.42 1.62
CA ALA A 279 -1.65 -37.52 0.84
C ALA A 279 -1.47 -36.19 1.57
N ALA A 280 -2.56 -35.62 2.11
CA ALA A 280 -2.50 -34.41 2.93
C ALA A 280 -1.53 -34.55 4.11
N ALA A 281 -1.60 -35.65 4.85
CA ALA A 281 -0.70 -35.90 5.98
C ALA A 281 0.77 -36.05 5.56
N ALA A 282 1.05 -36.58 4.36
CA ALA A 282 2.42 -36.66 3.84
C ALA A 282 2.97 -35.27 3.51
N GLU A 283 2.20 -34.47 2.79
CA GLU A 283 2.55 -33.09 2.42
C GLU A 283 2.75 -32.19 3.64
N PHE A 284 1.90 -32.30 4.67
CA PHE A 284 2.08 -31.53 5.90
C PHE A 284 3.35 -31.93 6.68
N ARG A 285 3.72 -33.22 6.66
CA ARG A 285 4.99 -33.67 7.27
C ARG A 285 6.21 -33.12 6.54
N GLU A 286 6.17 -33.10 5.21
CA GLU A 286 7.21 -32.48 4.38
C GLU A 286 7.30 -30.98 4.66
N ALA A 287 6.16 -30.28 4.71
CA ALA A 287 6.11 -28.86 5.05
C ALA A 287 6.79 -28.57 6.39
N LEU A 288 6.44 -29.33 7.44
CA LEU A 288 7.05 -29.19 8.76
C LEU A 288 8.57 -29.44 8.74
N ALA A 289 9.03 -30.46 8.01
CA ALA A 289 10.46 -30.75 7.90
C ALA A 289 11.26 -29.63 7.22
N LEU A 290 10.63 -28.90 6.29
CA LEU A 290 11.24 -27.78 5.57
C LEU A 290 11.13 -26.43 6.30
N THR A 291 10.16 -26.29 7.22
CA THR A 291 9.93 -25.03 7.95
C THR A 291 10.42 -25.06 9.40
N ALA A 292 10.72 -26.23 9.95
CA ALA A 292 11.32 -26.33 11.27
C ALA A 292 12.71 -25.71 11.22
N GLU A 293 12.92 -24.63 11.99
CA GLU A 293 14.29 -24.24 12.32
C GLU A 293 14.95 -25.42 13.05
N PRO A 294 16.19 -25.80 12.69
CA PRO A 294 16.90 -26.81 13.46
C PRO A 294 16.95 -26.35 14.93
N PRO A 295 16.74 -27.24 15.89
CA PRO A 295 16.91 -26.87 17.30
C PRO A 295 18.37 -26.44 17.50
N ASP A 296 18.57 -25.25 18.09
CA ASP A 296 19.85 -24.80 18.65
C ASP A 296 20.37 -25.79 19.71
#